data_AF-A0A063BPD1-F1
#
_entry.id   AF-A0A063BPD1-F1
#
_cell.length_a   1.000
_cell.length_b   1.000
_cell.length_c   1.000
_cell.angle_alpha   90.00
_cell.angle_beta   90.00
_cell.angle_gamma   90.00
#
_symmetry.space_group_name_H-M   'P 1'
#
loop_
_entity.id
_entity.type
_entity.pdbx_description
1 polymer ?
#
loop_
_entity_poly.entity_id
_entity_poly.type
_entity_poly.pdbx_seq_one_letter_code
_entity_poly.pdbx_strand_id
1 'polypeptide(L)'
;ADASLDTLLGGTDARGLFSAAQTVPGLYTRAAWDGVIAAAIERASSARHLSGDWVLTGSQPAPTVANTLAQGAAAIDEQRAADALKQRLTARYFADYTAAWQRMLNSVRWQPASNLNGAIEQLARVADAQTSPLIALMKAVQFHAQAGRPSQALTDTLVRKAQGLIGGGAPSDAPAVHPLDPPFGPLLALMGDAGATAKPADGKGGIPPTVALTGVSLSRYLTAVTTMRLKLQQIAASADAQ
;
A
#
# COMPACT_ATOMS: atom_id res chain seq x y z
N ALA A 1 -3.78 -6.35 -17.04
CA ALA A 1 -5.24 -6.44 -16.87
C ALA A 1 -5.64 -5.66 -15.63
N ASP A 2 -6.89 -5.20 -15.57
CA ASP A 2 -7.43 -4.53 -14.38
C ASP A 2 -7.62 -5.52 -13.24
N ALA A 3 -7.50 -5.04 -12.00
CA ALA A 3 -7.77 -5.85 -10.82
C ALA A 3 -9.26 -5.76 -10.46
N SER A 4 -9.98 -6.85 -10.69
CA SER A 4 -11.37 -7.05 -10.27
C SER A 4 -11.43 -7.78 -8.93
N LEU A 5 -12.60 -7.78 -8.28
CA LEU A 5 -12.81 -8.54 -7.04
C LEU A 5 -12.40 -10.02 -7.19
N ASP A 6 -12.76 -10.66 -8.31
CA ASP A 6 -12.41 -12.06 -8.59
C ASP A 6 -10.88 -12.27 -8.63
N THR A 7 -10.16 -11.41 -9.35
CA THR A 7 -8.69 -11.49 -9.43
C THR A 7 -8.01 -11.24 -8.08
N LEU A 8 -8.59 -10.38 -7.24
CA LEU A 8 -8.06 -10.08 -5.90
C LEU A 8 -8.29 -11.23 -4.92
N LEU A 9 -9.36 -12.01 -5.12
CA LEU A 9 -9.65 -13.16 -4.28
C LEU A 9 -8.78 -14.39 -4.60
N GLY A 10 -8.06 -14.38 -5.73
CA GLY A 10 -7.08 -15.41 -6.08
C GLY A 10 -7.67 -16.82 -6.15
N GLY A 11 -8.92 -16.94 -6.62
CA GLY A 11 -9.65 -18.21 -6.68
C GLY A 11 -10.50 -18.54 -5.44
N THR A 12 -10.49 -17.69 -4.41
CA THR A 12 -11.39 -17.82 -3.26
C THR A 12 -12.83 -17.49 -3.67
N ASP A 13 -13.75 -18.43 -3.50
CA ASP A 13 -15.13 -18.27 -3.97
C ASP A 13 -15.95 -17.31 -3.09
N ALA A 14 -16.21 -16.10 -3.61
CA ALA A 14 -17.08 -15.10 -2.99
C ALA A 14 -18.46 -14.98 -3.67
N ARG A 15 -18.80 -15.87 -4.60
CA ARG A 15 -20.07 -15.77 -5.33
C ARG A 15 -21.25 -15.82 -4.35
N GLY A 16 -22.17 -14.87 -4.51
CA GLY A 16 -23.32 -14.72 -3.62
C GLY A 16 -23.02 -14.16 -2.23
N LEU A 17 -21.76 -13.82 -1.91
CA LEU A 17 -21.38 -13.13 -0.67
C LEU A 17 -20.98 -11.68 -0.92
N PHE A 18 -20.04 -11.48 -1.86
CA PHE A 18 -19.55 -10.16 -2.21
C PHE A 18 -19.83 -9.84 -3.67
N SER A 19 -20.09 -8.57 -3.92
CA SER A 19 -20.11 -7.99 -5.26
C SER A 19 -19.29 -6.71 -5.25
N ALA A 20 -18.67 -6.37 -6.38
CA ALA A 20 -17.99 -5.10 -6.57
C ALA A 20 -18.42 -4.50 -7.89
N ALA A 21 -18.81 -3.23 -7.89
CA ALA A 21 -19.22 -2.51 -9.09
C ALA A 21 -18.04 -1.85 -9.83
N GLN A 22 -16.87 -1.79 -9.21
CA GLN A 22 -15.68 -1.12 -9.73
C GLN A 22 -14.48 -2.07 -9.73
N THR A 23 -13.58 -1.84 -10.67
CA THR A 23 -12.26 -2.47 -10.75
C THR A 23 -11.18 -1.42 -10.50
N VAL A 24 -9.98 -1.87 -10.14
CA VAL A 24 -8.79 -1.01 -10.13
C VAL A 24 -8.12 -1.11 -11.51
N PRO A 25 -7.95 0.01 -12.24
CA PRO A 25 -7.19 0.00 -13.49
C PRO A 25 -5.81 -0.61 -13.30
N GLY A 26 -5.37 -1.45 -14.23
CA GLY A 26 -4.11 -2.21 -14.11
C GLY A 26 -2.88 -1.32 -13.88
N LEU A 27 -2.94 -0.05 -14.32
CA LEU A 27 -1.92 0.97 -14.09
C LEU A 27 -1.68 1.27 -12.61
N TYR A 28 -2.72 1.12 -11.77
CA TYR A 28 -2.67 1.40 -10.33
C TYR A 28 -2.55 0.11 -9.52
N THR A 29 -1.73 -0.82 -10.02
CA THR A 29 -1.39 -2.07 -9.32
C THR A 29 0.07 -2.05 -8.92
N ARG A 30 0.43 -2.90 -7.94
CA ARG A 30 1.82 -3.07 -7.53
C ARG A 30 2.69 -3.56 -8.69
N ALA A 31 2.17 -4.48 -9.50
CA ALA A 31 2.87 -4.98 -10.68
C ALA A 31 3.17 -3.88 -11.71
N ALA A 32 2.25 -2.94 -11.93
CA ALA A 32 2.50 -1.81 -12.82
C ALA A 32 3.54 -0.85 -12.25
N TRP A 33 3.49 -0.58 -10.94
CA TRP A 33 4.51 0.23 -10.25
C TRP A 33 5.90 -0.39 -10.38
N ASP A 34 6.04 -1.65 -9.95
CA ASP A 34 7.30 -2.38 -9.92
C ASP A 34 7.85 -2.66 -11.33
N GLY A 35 6.96 -2.85 -12.32
CA GLY A 35 7.35 -3.21 -13.68
C GLY A 35 7.69 -2.04 -14.59
N VAL A 36 6.86 -0.99 -14.62
CA VAL A 36 6.95 0.05 -15.66
C VAL A 36 6.97 1.46 -15.10
N ILE A 37 6.11 1.77 -14.13
CA ILE A 37 5.85 3.16 -13.74
C ILE A 37 7.02 3.79 -13.01
N ALA A 38 7.66 3.09 -12.08
CA ALA A 38 8.83 3.62 -11.38
C ALA A 38 9.93 4.03 -12.38
N ALA A 39 10.25 3.16 -13.34
CA ALA A 39 11.24 3.43 -14.37
C ALA A 39 10.82 4.51 -15.38
N ALA A 40 9.52 4.61 -15.68
CA ALA A 40 9.00 5.67 -16.56
C ALA A 40 9.09 7.05 -15.91
N ILE A 41 8.77 7.15 -14.61
CA ILE A 41 8.94 8.38 -13.84
C ILE A 41 10.42 8.77 -13.79
N GLU A 42 11.32 7.81 -13.54
CA GLU A 42 12.76 8.05 -13.54
C GLU A 42 13.27 8.66 -14.85
N ARG A 43 12.91 8.00 -15.97
CA ARG A 43 13.30 8.48 -17.30
C ARG A 43 12.73 9.87 -17.59
N ALA A 44 11.48 10.12 -17.20
CA ALA A 44 10.85 11.43 -17.42
C ALA A 44 11.52 12.54 -16.60
N SER A 45 11.92 12.26 -15.35
CA SER A 45 12.68 13.23 -14.55
C SER A 45 14.07 13.48 -15.13
N SER A 46 14.76 12.43 -15.57
CA SER A 46 16.14 12.55 -16.07
C SER A 46 16.22 13.12 -17.49
N ALA A 47 15.21 12.94 -18.34
CA ALA A 47 15.19 13.49 -19.69
C ALA A 47 15.17 15.03 -19.72
N ARG A 48 14.64 15.68 -18.66
CA ARG A 48 14.69 17.14 -18.54
C ARG A 48 16.13 17.66 -18.39
N HIS A 49 17.01 16.90 -17.76
CA HIS A 49 18.44 17.23 -17.67
C HIS A 49 19.09 17.40 -19.04
N LEU A 50 18.67 16.61 -20.03
CA LEU A 50 19.27 16.60 -21.36
C LEU A 50 18.75 17.72 -22.27
N SER A 51 17.60 18.31 -21.93
CA SER A 51 16.97 19.35 -22.76
C SER A 51 17.33 20.78 -22.30
N GLY A 52 17.78 20.95 -21.05
CA GLY A 52 18.24 22.23 -20.51
C GLY A 52 19.66 22.64 -20.92
N ASP A 53 20.47 21.72 -21.45
CA ASP A 53 21.92 21.90 -21.65
C ASP A 53 22.35 22.31 -23.08
N TRP A 54 21.42 22.64 -23.98
CA TRP A 54 21.75 22.92 -25.39
C TRP A 54 21.83 24.40 -25.78
N VAL A 55 21.40 25.33 -24.92
CA VAL A 55 21.57 26.76 -25.21
C VAL A 55 22.77 27.24 -24.42
N LEU A 56 23.96 27.10 -25.04
CA LEU A 56 25.21 27.88 -24.84
C LEU A 56 26.47 27.12 -25.32
N THR A 57 26.39 26.25 -26.34
CA THR A 57 27.61 25.79 -27.06
C THR A 57 28.01 26.80 -28.15
N GLY A 58 28.18 28.05 -27.76
CA GLY A 58 28.77 29.09 -28.59
C GLY A 58 29.82 29.78 -27.74
N SER A 59 31.09 29.41 -27.95
CA SER A 59 32.30 29.96 -27.32
C SER A 59 32.51 29.72 -25.81
N GLN A 60 33.19 28.62 -25.45
CA GLN A 60 33.93 28.53 -24.18
C GLN A 60 35.42 28.83 -24.41
N PRO A 61 36.00 29.84 -23.71
CA PRO A 61 37.44 29.95 -23.53
C PRO A 61 37.94 28.84 -22.56
N ALA A 62 39.26 28.60 -22.56
CA ALA A 62 39.93 27.52 -21.83
C ALA A 62 39.44 27.33 -20.37
N PRO A 63 39.36 26.07 -19.88
CA PRO A 63 38.80 25.76 -18.57
C PRO A 63 39.65 26.38 -17.45
N THR A 64 39.09 27.35 -16.74
CA THR A 64 39.63 27.88 -15.48
C THR A 64 38.94 27.24 -14.29
N VAL A 65 39.62 27.24 -13.12
CA VAL A 65 39.10 26.66 -11.86
C VAL A 65 37.77 27.31 -11.42
N ALA A 66 37.52 28.57 -11.79
CA ALA A 66 36.24 29.24 -11.55
C ALA A 66 35.11 28.67 -12.43
N ASN A 67 35.42 28.29 -13.68
CA ASN A 67 34.46 27.69 -14.60
C ASN A 67 34.05 26.27 -14.18
N THR A 68 34.98 25.49 -13.64
CA THR A 68 34.67 24.13 -13.15
C THR A 68 33.81 24.15 -11.87
N LEU A 69 34.02 25.12 -10.99
CA LEU A 69 33.17 25.33 -9.80
C LEU A 69 31.75 25.80 -10.17
N ALA A 70 31.63 26.70 -11.16
CA ALA A 70 30.34 27.16 -11.67
C ALA A 70 29.55 26.05 -12.37
N GLN A 71 30.23 25.20 -13.16
CA GLN A 71 29.65 24.01 -13.78
C GLN A 71 29.19 22.98 -12.73
N GLY A 72 29.98 22.79 -11.67
CA GLY A 72 29.62 21.93 -10.54
C GLY A 72 28.36 22.43 -9.81
N ALA A 73 28.24 23.73 -9.56
CA ALA A 73 27.05 24.31 -8.93
C ALA A 73 25.79 24.15 -9.81
N ALA A 74 25.90 24.41 -11.10
CA ALA A 74 24.80 24.23 -12.06
C ALA A 74 24.34 22.77 -12.16
N ALA A 75 25.27 21.81 -12.14
CA ALA A 75 24.95 20.38 -12.14
C ALA A 75 24.19 19.94 -10.87
N ILE A 76 24.54 20.51 -9.70
CA ILE A 76 23.84 20.21 -8.43
C ILE A 76 22.42 20.81 -8.44
N ASP A 77 22.23 22.02 -8.97
CA ASP A 77 20.91 22.66 -9.07
C ASP A 77 19.98 21.88 -10.02
N GLU A 78 20.51 21.42 -11.15
CA GLU A 78 19.78 20.63 -12.14
C GLU A 78 19.40 19.24 -11.58
N GLN A 79 20.30 18.57 -10.87
CA GLN A 79 20.00 17.34 -10.13
C GLN A 79 18.84 17.54 -9.14
N ARG A 80 18.89 18.62 -8.33
CA ARG A 80 17.82 18.96 -7.39
C ARG A 80 16.48 19.20 -8.11
N ALA A 81 16.49 19.79 -9.30
CA ALA A 81 15.28 20.04 -10.08
C ALA A 81 14.63 18.74 -10.59
N ALA A 82 15.41 17.77 -11.06
CA ALA A 82 14.86 16.47 -11.47
C ALA A 82 14.39 15.62 -10.28
N ASP A 83 15.12 15.65 -9.16
CA ASP A 83 14.68 14.97 -7.95
C ASP A 83 13.34 15.52 -7.45
N ALA A 84 13.16 16.85 -7.49
CA ALA A 84 11.88 17.49 -7.17
C ALA A 84 10.77 17.08 -8.15
N LEU A 85 11.07 16.96 -9.44
CA LEU A 85 10.10 16.51 -10.45
C LEU A 85 9.70 15.04 -10.23
N LYS A 86 10.67 14.16 -10.00
CA LYS A 86 10.46 12.75 -9.67
C LYS A 86 9.56 12.59 -8.46
N GLN A 87 9.82 13.34 -7.38
CA GLN A 87 8.98 13.36 -6.19
C GLN A 87 7.54 13.79 -6.50
N ARG A 88 7.36 14.87 -7.27
CA ARG A 88 6.02 15.36 -7.66
C ARG A 88 5.25 14.36 -8.51
N LEU A 89 5.90 13.74 -9.51
CA LEU A 89 5.29 12.73 -10.36
C LEU A 89 4.90 11.48 -9.55
N THR A 90 5.78 11.04 -8.66
CA THR A 90 5.53 9.91 -7.77
C THR A 90 4.36 10.20 -6.83
N ALA A 91 4.34 11.37 -6.19
CA ALA A 91 3.25 11.77 -5.31
C ALA A 91 1.91 11.84 -6.06
N ARG A 92 1.91 12.38 -7.28
CA ARG A 92 0.70 12.44 -8.11
C ARG A 92 0.20 11.05 -8.48
N TYR A 93 1.10 10.17 -8.94
CA TYR A 93 0.76 8.79 -9.25
C TYR A 93 0.13 8.07 -8.05
N PHE A 94 0.73 8.18 -6.86
CA PHE A 94 0.19 7.52 -5.67
C PHE A 94 -1.11 8.13 -5.13
N ALA A 95 -1.36 9.42 -5.40
CA ALA A 95 -2.68 10.02 -5.15
C ALA A 95 -3.76 9.38 -6.04
N ASP A 96 -3.49 9.25 -7.35
CA ASP A 96 -4.42 8.63 -8.29
C ASP A 96 -4.57 7.11 -8.03
N TYR A 97 -3.49 6.44 -7.64
CA TYR A 97 -3.47 5.05 -7.17
C TYR A 97 -4.42 4.86 -5.99
N THR A 98 -4.26 5.68 -4.95
CA THR A 98 -5.07 5.62 -3.74
C THR A 98 -6.55 5.85 -4.05
N ALA A 99 -6.86 6.83 -4.90
CA ALA A 99 -8.24 7.12 -5.28
C ALA A 99 -8.88 5.95 -6.05
N ALA A 100 -8.12 5.26 -6.91
CA ALA A 100 -8.60 4.07 -7.62
C ALA A 100 -8.91 2.91 -6.66
N TRP A 101 -8.01 2.64 -5.72
CA TRP A 101 -8.21 1.61 -4.70
C TRP A 101 -9.37 1.91 -3.77
N GLN A 102 -9.50 3.16 -3.31
CA GLN A 102 -10.62 3.58 -2.47
C GLN A 102 -11.96 3.39 -3.19
N ARG A 103 -12.05 3.76 -4.49
CA ARG A 103 -13.26 3.54 -5.30
C ARG A 103 -13.62 2.06 -5.41
N MET A 104 -12.64 1.20 -5.66
CA MET A 104 -12.86 -0.25 -5.74
C MET A 104 -13.34 -0.81 -4.40
N LEU A 105 -12.63 -0.54 -3.30
CA LEU A 105 -12.97 -1.06 -1.98
C LEU A 105 -14.33 -0.55 -1.48
N ASN A 106 -14.64 0.73 -1.72
CA ASN A 106 -15.94 1.30 -1.38
C ASN A 106 -17.09 0.79 -2.26
N SER A 107 -16.78 0.16 -3.41
CA SER A 107 -17.78 -0.49 -4.26
C SER A 107 -18.12 -1.91 -3.82
N VAL A 108 -17.33 -2.50 -2.91
CA VAL A 108 -17.60 -3.83 -2.37
C VAL A 108 -18.88 -3.77 -1.53
N ARG A 109 -19.80 -4.70 -1.82
CA ARG A 109 -21.10 -4.83 -1.16
C ARG A 109 -21.31 -6.26 -0.71
N TRP A 110 -21.83 -6.40 0.50
CA TRP A 110 -22.39 -7.66 0.99
C TRP A 110 -23.70 -7.98 0.27
N GLN A 111 -23.86 -9.22 -0.15
CA GLN A 111 -25.08 -9.74 -0.75
C GLN A 111 -25.87 -10.50 0.33
N PRO A 112 -27.04 -10.02 0.76
CA PRO A 112 -27.80 -10.66 1.83
C PRO A 112 -28.35 -12.02 1.38
N ALA A 113 -28.29 -13.02 2.26
CA ALA A 113 -28.99 -14.28 2.06
C ALA A 113 -30.51 -14.09 2.08
N SER A 114 -31.22 -14.92 1.32
CA SER A 114 -32.68 -14.90 1.23
C SER A 114 -33.39 -15.57 2.42
N ASN A 115 -32.67 -16.31 3.26
CA ASN A 115 -33.21 -17.02 4.42
C ASN A 115 -32.15 -17.25 5.50
N LEU A 116 -32.58 -17.74 6.67
CA LEU A 116 -31.73 -17.99 7.82
C LEU A 116 -30.59 -18.99 7.54
N ASN A 117 -30.88 -20.09 6.85
CA ASN A 117 -29.87 -21.11 6.52
C ASN A 117 -28.78 -20.54 5.62
N GLY A 118 -29.16 -19.78 4.58
CA GLY A 118 -28.20 -19.08 3.73
C GLY A 118 -27.36 -18.07 4.52
N ALA A 119 -27.95 -17.36 5.49
CA ALA A 119 -27.19 -16.43 6.34
C ALA A 119 -26.17 -17.18 7.21
N ILE A 120 -26.54 -18.33 7.77
CA ILE A 120 -25.62 -19.21 8.53
C ILE A 120 -24.47 -19.70 7.65
N GLU A 121 -24.75 -20.13 6.42
CA GLU A 121 -23.74 -20.57 5.44
C GLU A 121 -22.78 -19.43 5.05
N GLN A 122 -23.32 -18.24 4.79
CA GLN A 122 -22.52 -17.06 4.48
C GLN A 122 -21.59 -16.69 5.65
N LEU A 123 -22.10 -16.66 6.88
CA LEU A 123 -21.27 -16.41 8.08
C LEU A 123 -20.22 -17.51 8.29
N ALA A 124 -20.56 -18.77 7.98
CA ALA A 124 -19.60 -19.88 8.04
C ALA A 124 -18.43 -19.67 7.08
N ARG A 125 -18.72 -19.27 5.83
CA ARG A 125 -17.71 -19.00 4.82
C ARG A 125 -16.84 -17.80 5.18
N VAL A 126 -17.42 -16.71 5.71
CA VAL A 126 -16.64 -15.54 6.16
C VAL A 126 -15.74 -15.89 7.35
N ALA A 127 -16.20 -16.72 8.27
CA ALA A 127 -15.46 -17.13 9.47
C ALA A 127 -14.36 -18.18 9.20
N ASP A 128 -14.40 -18.87 8.06
CA ASP A 128 -13.44 -19.92 7.75
C ASP A 128 -12.02 -19.38 7.57
N ALA A 129 -11.08 -19.81 8.41
CA ALA A 129 -9.73 -19.25 8.42
C ALA A 129 -8.92 -19.53 7.14
N GLN A 130 -9.26 -20.57 6.38
CA GLN A 130 -8.51 -20.98 5.18
C GLN A 130 -9.10 -20.40 3.90
N THR A 131 -10.43 -20.36 3.80
CA THR A 131 -11.18 -20.05 2.58
C THR A 131 -12.01 -18.79 2.69
N SER A 132 -11.86 -17.99 3.75
CA SER A 132 -12.59 -16.73 3.91
C SER A 132 -12.25 -15.75 2.78
N PRO A 133 -13.25 -15.33 1.99
CA PRO A 133 -13.04 -14.33 0.94
C PRO A 133 -12.70 -12.95 1.52
N LEU A 134 -13.12 -12.67 2.77
CA LEU A 134 -12.73 -11.44 3.46
C LEU A 134 -11.23 -11.44 3.77
N ILE A 135 -10.70 -12.56 4.29
CA ILE A 135 -9.25 -12.69 4.56
C ILE A 135 -8.47 -12.60 3.26
N ALA A 136 -8.92 -13.27 2.19
CA ALA A 136 -8.28 -13.22 0.88
C ALA A 136 -8.21 -11.79 0.33
N LEU A 137 -9.32 -11.05 0.37
CA LEU A 137 -9.37 -9.66 -0.06
C LEU A 137 -8.42 -8.77 0.77
N MET A 138 -8.41 -8.92 2.09
CA MET A 138 -7.54 -8.14 2.98
C MET A 138 -6.05 -8.41 2.69
N LYS A 139 -5.67 -9.67 2.43
CA LYS A 139 -4.31 -10.05 2.00
C LYS A 139 -3.93 -9.42 0.65
N ALA A 140 -4.86 -9.40 -0.30
CA ALA A 140 -4.63 -8.74 -1.58
C ALA A 140 -4.41 -7.23 -1.41
N VAL A 141 -5.22 -6.56 -0.59
CA VAL A 141 -5.03 -5.16 -0.24
C VAL A 141 -3.67 -4.93 0.40
N GLN A 142 -3.24 -5.79 1.34
CA GLN A 142 -1.91 -5.72 1.95
C GLN A 142 -0.80 -5.79 0.91
N PHE A 143 -0.89 -6.74 -0.01
CA PHE A 143 0.09 -6.91 -1.08
C PHE A 143 0.20 -5.66 -1.96
N HIS A 144 -0.93 -5.07 -2.32
CA HIS A 144 -1.00 -3.87 -3.15
C HIS A 144 -0.59 -2.59 -2.41
N ALA A 145 -0.78 -2.51 -1.09
CA ALA A 145 -0.31 -1.39 -0.26
C ALA A 145 1.22 -1.32 -0.15
N GLN A 146 1.94 -2.37 -0.55
CA GLN A 146 3.40 -2.39 -0.58
C GLN A 146 4.01 -1.77 -1.85
N ALA A 147 3.19 -1.31 -2.82
CA ALA A 147 3.72 -0.58 -3.96
C ALA A 147 4.49 0.67 -3.50
N GLY A 148 5.63 0.97 -4.15
CA GLY A 148 6.52 2.06 -3.71
C GLY A 148 7.47 1.68 -2.59
N ARG A 149 7.36 0.47 -2.01
CA ARG A 149 8.38 -0.05 -1.10
C ARG A 149 9.53 -0.69 -1.89
N PRO A 150 10.79 -0.38 -1.59
CA PRO A 150 11.93 -1.06 -2.22
C PRO A 150 11.88 -2.56 -1.89
N SER A 151 11.66 -3.41 -2.90
CA SER A 151 11.61 -4.87 -2.77
C SER A 151 12.93 -5.48 -2.28
N GLN A 152 14.05 -4.83 -2.60
CA GLN A 152 15.41 -5.22 -2.19
C GLN A 152 15.78 -4.76 -0.77
N ALA A 153 14.99 -3.90 -0.13
CA ALA A 153 15.33 -3.42 1.20
C ALA A 153 15.32 -4.53 2.25
N LEU A 154 14.58 -5.63 2.10
CA LEU A 154 14.71 -6.75 3.05
C LEU A 154 16.08 -7.41 2.95
N THR A 155 16.55 -7.74 1.73
CA THR A 155 17.85 -8.39 1.53
C THR A 155 18.99 -7.45 1.89
N ASP A 156 18.91 -6.19 1.48
CA ASP A 156 19.94 -5.20 1.82
C ASP A 156 19.91 -4.81 3.30
N THR A 157 18.76 -4.80 3.97
CA THR A 157 18.68 -4.59 5.42
C THR A 157 19.22 -5.80 6.17
N LEU A 158 18.98 -7.03 5.70
CA LEU A 158 19.59 -8.22 6.29
C LEU A 158 21.11 -8.23 6.10
N VAL A 159 21.60 -7.87 4.90
CA VAL A 159 23.03 -7.75 4.60
C VAL A 159 23.66 -6.60 5.40
N ARG A 160 23.02 -5.43 5.47
CA ARG A 160 23.50 -4.30 6.30
C ARG A 160 23.44 -4.58 7.80
N LYS A 161 22.42 -5.31 8.29
CA LYS A 161 22.32 -5.70 9.70
C LYS A 161 23.36 -6.76 10.04
N ALA A 162 23.65 -7.69 9.13
CA ALA A 162 24.78 -8.61 9.26
C ALA A 162 26.14 -7.88 9.24
N GLN A 163 26.31 -6.89 8.35
CA GLN A 163 27.50 -6.04 8.31
C GLN A 163 27.64 -5.15 9.55
N GLY A 164 26.54 -4.63 10.10
CA GLY A 164 26.52 -3.82 11.31
C GLY A 164 26.85 -4.61 12.58
N LEU A 165 26.48 -5.90 12.64
CA LEU A 165 26.89 -6.81 13.71
C LEU A 165 28.38 -7.16 13.66
N ILE A 166 29.02 -7.03 12.50
CA ILE A 166 30.46 -7.28 12.29
C ILE A 166 31.28 -5.98 12.40
N GLY A 167 30.69 -4.82 12.06
CA GLY A 167 31.40 -3.55 11.85
C GLY A 167 31.14 -2.43 12.87
N GLY A 168 30.28 -2.62 13.87
CA GLY A 168 30.14 -1.67 15.00
C GLY A 168 29.61 -0.26 14.67
N GLY A 169 29.13 -0.01 13.45
CA GLY A 169 28.52 1.25 13.04
C GLY A 169 27.00 1.15 12.93
N ALA A 170 26.26 1.94 13.70
CA ALA A 170 24.81 2.03 13.57
C ALA A 170 24.43 2.77 12.27
N PRO A 171 23.66 2.16 11.36
CA PRO A 171 23.22 2.84 10.14
C PRO A 171 22.21 3.95 10.46
N SER A 172 22.28 5.05 9.72
CA SER A 172 21.29 6.13 9.77
C SER A 172 20.02 5.67 9.05
N ASP A 173 19.08 5.09 9.80
CA ASP A 173 17.73 4.79 9.34
C ASP A 173 16.88 6.07 9.36
N ALA A 174 16.95 6.88 8.30
CA ALA A 174 15.83 7.79 8.04
C ALA A 174 14.62 6.90 7.67
N PRO A 175 13.50 6.95 8.41
CA PRO A 175 12.34 6.15 8.07
C PRO A 175 11.86 6.58 6.69
N ALA A 176 11.99 5.68 5.70
CA ALA A 176 11.43 5.90 4.39
C ALA A 176 9.90 5.94 4.54
N VAL A 177 9.32 7.14 4.60
CA VAL A 177 7.88 7.32 4.63
C VAL A 177 7.35 6.80 3.29
N HIS A 178 6.62 5.69 3.32
CA HIS A 178 6.07 5.15 2.09
C HIS A 178 4.79 5.90 1.72
N PRO A 179 4.61 6.22 0.43
CA PRO A 179 3.49 7.07 -0.01
C PRO A 179 2.11 6.45 0.23
N LEU A 180 2.05 5.12 0.42
CA LEU A 180 0.82 4.38 0.68
C LEU A 180 0.56 4.12 2.17
N ASP A 181 1.46 4.51 3.08
CA ASP A 181 1.27 4.28 4.52
C ASP A 181 0.09 5.08 5.09
N PRO A 182 -0.05 6.40 4.84
CA PRO A 182 -1.21 7.14 5.33
C PRO A 182 -2.57 6.61 4.82
N PRO A 183 -2.77 6.33 3.51
CA PRO A 183 -4.08 5.91 3.02
C PRO A 183 -4.46 4.47 3.33
N PHE A 184 -3.50 3.54 3.41
CA PHE A 184 -3.79 2.13 3.71
C PHE A 184 -3.64 1.79 5.20
N GLY A 185 -2.95 2.63 5.98
CA GLY A 185 -2.62 2.40 7.39
C GLY A 185 -3.78 1.88 8.26
N PRO A 186 -4.97 2.50 8.25
CA PRO A 186 -6.10 2.00 9.03
C PRO A 186 -6.54 0.57 8.68
N LEU A 187 -6.54 0.22 7.38
CA LEU A 187 -6.87 -1.14 6.93
C LEU A 187 -5.78 -2.14 7.31
N LEU A 188 -4.51 -1.72 7.24
CA LEU A 188 -3.38 -2.56 7.64
C LEU A 188 -3.37 -2.84 9.15
N ALA A 189 -3.70 -1.83 9.95
CA ALA A 189 -3.82 -1.95 11.41
C ALA A 189 -4.90 -2.98 11.81
N LEU A 190 -6.03 -3.05 11.10
CA LEU A 190 -7.08 -4.04 11.36
C LEU A 190 -6.60 -5.48 11.18
N MET A 191 -5.65 -5.74 10.29
CA MET A 191 -5.10 -7.08 10.08
C MET A 191 -4.14 -7.53 11.19
N GLY A 192 -3.80 -6.64 12.13
CA GLY A 192 -2.85 -6.93 13.21
C GLY A 192 -1.41 -6.59 12.86
N ASP A 193 -1.15 -5.95 11.72
CA ASP A 193 0.18 -5.45 11.36
C ASP A 193 0.43 -4.06 11.94
N ALA A 194 0.19 -3.91 13.25
CA ALA A 194 0.72 -2.81 14.04
C ALA A 194 2.21 -3.05 14.40
N GLY A 195 2.92 -3.85 13.60
CA GLY A 195 4.31 -4.27 13.81
C GLY A 195 5.36 -3.32 13.22
N ALA A 196 4.95 -2.30 12.47
CA ALA A 196 5.85 -1.23 12.04
C ALA A 196 5.12 0.12 12.14
N THR A 197 5.68 1.02 12.94
CA THR A 197 5.35 2.45 13.08
C THR A 197 4.13 2.86 13.92
N ALA A 198 3.88 2.22 15.07
CA ALA A 198 3.18 2.88 16.18
C ALA A 198 4.03 2.84 17.45
N LYS A 199 5.12 3.62 17.46
CA LYS A 199 5.77 4.02 18.72
C LYS A 199 4.82 5.00 19.42
N PRO A 200 4.55 4.88 20.73
CA PRO A 200 3.82 5.92 21.45
C PRO A 200 4.68 7.19 21.38
N ALA A 201 4.14 8.26 20.79
CA ALA A 201 4.77 9.56 20.85
C ALA A 201 4.56 10.15 22.25
N ASP A 202 5.54 9.93 23.13
CA ASP A 202 5.76 10.85 24.24
C ASP A 202 6.17 12.21 23.66
N GLY A 203 5.35 13.24 23.87
CA GLY A 203 5.76 14.64 23.66
C GLY A 203 4.80 15.48 22.82
N LYS A 204 4.06 16.34 23.53
CA LYS A 204 3.44 17.61 23.10
C LYS A 204 3.73 18.04 21.64
N GLY A 205 2.74 17.90 20.77
CA GLY A 205 2.73 18.50 19.44
C GLY A 205 1.49 18.06 18.67
N GLY A 206 0.56 18.98 18.40
CA GLY A 206 -0.75 18.68 17.82
C GLY A 206 -0.67 18.20 16.37
N ILE A 207 -0.91 16.90 16.17
CA ILE A 207 -1.46 16.30 14.95
C ILE A 207 -2.53 15.32 15.45
N PRO A 208 -3.77 15.32 14.94
CA PRO A 208 -4.81 14.43 15.45
C PRO A 208 -4.35 12.97 15.30
N PRO A 209 -4.58 12.13 16.32
CA PRO A 209 -4.17 10.74 16.28
C PRO A 209 -4.92 10.06 15.13
N THR A 210 -4.18 9.56 14.14
CA THR A 210 -4.69 8.53 13.24
C THR A 210 -5.29 7.44 14.11
N VAL A 211 -6.60 7.18 13.92
CA VAL A 211 -7.44 6.30 14.73
C VAL A 211 -6.65 5.09 15.22
N ALA A 212 -6.21 5.13 16.48
CA ALA A 212 -5.75 3.94 17.17
C ALA A 212 -6.99 3.05 17.31
N LEU A 213 -7.12 2.05 16.45
CA LEU A 213 -8.18 1.04 16.49
C LEU A 213 -7.94 0.06 17.65
N THR A 214 -7.49 0.56 18.81
CA THR A 214 -7.19 -0.23 20.00
C THR A 214 -8.44 -1.00 20.43
N GLY A 215 -8.46 -2.29 20.10
CA GLY A 215 -9.59 -3.20 20.38
C GLY A 215 -10.44 -3.61 19.17
N VAL A 216 -10.16 -3.12 17.96
CA VAL A 216 -10.81 -3.56 16.71
C VAL A 216 -9.77 -4.24 15.82
N SER A 217 -9.94 -5.55 15.62
CA SER A 217 -9.10 -6.35 14.74
C SER A 217 -9.96 -7.28 13.88
N LEU A 218 -9.42 -7.69 12.73
CA LEU A 218 -10.03 -8.69 11.87
C LEU A 218 -10.25 -9.99 12.64
N SER A 219 -9.30 -10.39 13.49
CA SER A 219 -9.44 -11.59 14.34
C SER A 219 -10.64 -11.50 15.27
N ARG A 220 -10.83 -10.36 15.97
CA ARG A 220 -11.98 -10.15 16.86
C ARG A 220 -13.30 -10.14 16.08
N TYR A 221 -13.32 -9.53 14.90
CA TYR A 221 -14.48 -9.54 14.02
C TYR A 221 -14.85 -10.98 13.61
N LEU A 222 -13.90 -11.79 13.16
CA LEU A 222 -14.14 -13.17 12.77
C LEU A 222 -14.62 -14.04 13.93
N THR A 223 -14.12 -13.81 15.15
CA THR A 223 -14.65 -14.46 16.36
C THR A 223 -16.11 -14.08 16.59
N ALA A 224 -16.45 -12.79 16.49
CA ALA A 224 -17.84 -12.34 16.66
C ALA A 224 -18.78 -12.94 15.59
N VAL A 225 -18.33 -13.02 14.33
CA VAL A 225 -19.05 -13.69 13.23
C VAL A 225 -19.30 -15.16 13.57
N THR A 226 -18.28 -15.86 14.09
CA THR A 226 -18.41 -17.26 14.50
C THR A 226 -19.43 -17.43 15.62
N THR A 227 -19.39 -16.56 16.64
CA THR A 227 -20.37 -16.59 17.73
C THR A 227 -21.78 -16.33 17.23
N MET A 228 -21.96 -15.38 16.32
CA MET A 228 -23.28 -15.08 15.73
C MET A 228 -23.81 -16.28 14.93
N ARG A 229 -22.95 -16.92 14.12
CA ARG A 229 -23.29 -18.15 13.39
C ARG A 229 -23.82 -19.23 14.33
N LEU A 230 -23.10 -19.50 15.42
CA LEU A 230 -23.48 -20.54 16.39
C LEU A 230 -24.83 -20.23 17.06
N LYS A 231 -25.08 -18.95 17.40
CA LYS A 231 -26.38 -18.54 17.94
C LYS A 231 -27.52 -18.72 16.94
N LEU A 232 -27.31 -18.34 15.68
CA LEU A 232 -28.31 -18.55 14.63
C LEU A 232 -28.59 -20.04 14.38
N GLN A 233 -27.56 -20.89 14.45
CA GLN A 233 -27.73 -22.35 14.37
C GLN A 233 -28.54 -22.89 15.54
N GLN A 234 -28.31 -22.40 16.77
CA GLN A 234 -29.11 -22.81 17.93
C GLN A 234 -30.58 -22.42 17.79
N ILE A 235 -30.86 -21.20 17.31
CA ILE A 235 -32.23 -20.73 17.07
C ILE A 235 -32.91 -21.59 16.00
N ALA A 236 -32.23 -21.84 14.88
CA ALA A 236 -32.75 -22.66 13.79
C ALA A 236 -33.05 -24.11 14.22
N ALA A 237 -32.28 -24.66 15.17
CA ALA A 237 -32.46 -26.01 15.70
C ALA A 237 -33.44 -26.09 16.88
N SER A 238 -33.88 -24.95 17.43
CA SER A 238 -34.80 -24.92 18.57
C SER A 238 -36.24 -25.22 18.12
N ALA A 239 -36.98 -25.95 18.93
CA ALA A 239 -38.34 -26.42 18.62
C ALA A 239 -39.39 -25.29 18.47
N ASP A 240 -39.02 -24.05 18.80
CA ASP A 240 -39.86 -22.84 18.78
C ASP A 240 -39.73 -22.05 17.45
N ALA A 241 -39.07 -22.63 16.45
CA ALA A 241 -38.77 -21.99 15.16
C ALA A 241 -39.82 -22.23 14.06
N GLN A 242 -41.02 -22.74 14.39
CA GLN A 242 -42.14 -22.92 13.46
C GLN A 242 -43.22 -21.87 13.62
#